data_AF-A0A4P5RRA4-F1
#
_entry.id   AF-A0A4P5RRA4-F1
#
_cell.length_a   1.000
_cell.length_b   1.000
_cell.length_c   1.000
_cell.angle_alpha   90.00
_cell.angle_beta   90.00
_cell.angle_gamma   90.00
#
_symmetry.space_group_name_H-M   'P 1'
#
loop_
_entity.id
_entity.type
_entity.pdbx_description
1 polymer ?
#
loop_
_entity_poly.entity_id
_entity_poly.type
_entity_poly.pdbx_seq_one_letter_code
_entity_poly.pdbx_strand_id
1 'polypeptide(L)'
;MSKKNKFYWFEGVTEKGVKSLLTDENSKFGWLRPQRNRRVLVGLMVVGLIAVSMGSYWPTLKTNMNLSDGTSVVIYSVAAIFAIFAVLMGYLLLRISVRGIADAPDELLDERQIKIRDTSFRYAYYGLGYLVLALLLLMNIGPELELFQPEGNDGSYLIISMMFLCAALPSMILAWRERDI
;
A
#
# COMPACT_ATOMS: atom_id res chain seq x y z
N MET A 1 -17.81 -15.85 35.17
CA MET A 1 -16.97 -14.64 35.35
C MET A 1 -17.18 -13.72 34.16
N SER A 2 -17.77 -12.54 34.37
CA SER A 2 -17.90 -11.52 33.31
C SER A 2 -16.51 -11.01 32.93
N LYS A 3 -15.94 -11.51 31.82
CA LYS A 3 -14.67 -11.00 31.28
C LYS A 3 -14.89 -9.55 30.86
N LYS A 4 -14.43 -8.61 31.69
CA LYS A 4 -14.35 -7.17 31.35
C LYS A 4 -13.60 -7.06 30.02
N ASN A 5 -14.22 -6.44 29.02
CA ASN A 5 -13.58 -6.17 27.73
C ASN A 5 -12.63 -4.97 27.93
N LYS A 6 -11.32 -5.19 28.01
CA LYS A 6 -10.35 -4.10 28.13
C LYS A 6 -10.34 -3.31 26.82
N PHE A 7 -10.45 -1.98 26.90
CA PHE A 7 -10.31 -1.07 25.77
C PHE A 7 -8.90 -0.49 25.78
N TYR A 8 -8.16 -0.70 24.69
CA TYR A 8 -6.82 -0.19 24.49
C TYR A 8 -6.93 1.15 23.76
N TRP A 9 -6.81 2.26 24.51
CA TRP A 9 -7.03 3.61 23.99
C TRP A 9 -5.95 4.07 23.01
N PHE A 10 -4.71 3.57 23.14
CA PHE A 10 -3.60 3.98 22.29
C PHE A 10 -3.72 3.37 20.88
N GLU A 11 -4.14 2.12 20.80
CA GLU A 11 -4.36 1.37 19.56
C GLU A 11 -5.78 1.54 19.01
N GLY A 12 -6.72 2.01 19.84
CA GLY A 12 -8.13 2.19 19.49
C GLY A 12 -8.89 0.87 19.30
N VAL A 13 -8.47 -0.20 20.00
CA VAL A 13 -9.02 -1.55 19.81
C VAL A 13 -9.53 -2.15 21.12
N THR A 14 -10.54 -3.02 21.02
CA THR A 14 -11.04 -3.81 22.16
C THR A 14 -10.33 -5.17 22.22
N GLU A 15 -10.08 -5.66 23.44
CA GLU A 15 -9.49 -6.99 23.66
C GLU A 15 -10.29 -8.10 22.97
N LYS A 16 -11.62 -8.06 23.06
CA LYS A 16 -12.50 -9.02 22.38
C LYS A 16 -12.38 -8.96 20.85
N GLY A 17 -12.22 -7.75 20.29
CA GLY A 17 -12.06 -7.55 18.85
C GLY A 17 -10.72 -8.08 18.33
N VAL A 18 -9.63 -7.88 19.07
CA VAL A 18 -8.33 -8.45 18.71
C VAL A 18 -8.37 -9.98 18.84
N LYS A 19 -8.91 -10.50 19.95
CA LYS A 19 -9.02 -11.94 20.15
C LYS A 19 -9.85 -12.60 19.07
N SER A 20 -11.00 -12.04 18.66
CA SER A 20 -11.81 -12.63 17.58
C SER A 20 -11.11 -12.63 16.21
N LEU A 21 -10.23 -11.66 15.94
CA LEU A 21 -9.37 -11.67 14.75
C LEU A 21 -8.28 -12.75 14.84
N LEU A 22 -7.71 -12.97 16.03
CA LEU A 22 -6.68 -13.97 16.28
C LEU A 22 -7.25 -15.41 16.31
N THR A 23 -8.37 -15.65 16.99
CA THR A 23 -9.00 -16.98 17.17
C THR A 23 -10.04 -17.35 16.11
N ASP A 24 -10.06 -16.63 14.98
CA ASP A 24 -10.80 -17.04 13.77
C ASP A 24 -12.33 -17.09 13.92
N GLU A 25 -12.90 -16.33 14.86
CA GLU A 25 -14.34 -16.34 15.15
C GLU A 25 -15.16 -15.56 14.08
N ASN A 26 -14.49 -14.77 13.23
CA ASN A 26 -15.11 -13.93 12.20
C ASN A 26 -14.59 -14.27 10.80
N SER A 27 -15.17 -15.30 10.19
CA SER A 27 -14.73 -15.94 8.95
C SER A 27 -14.89 -15.13 7.65
N LYS A 28 -15.46 -13.92 7.69
CA LYS A 28 -15.80 -13.14 6.49
C LYS A 28 -14.61 -12.86 5.55
N PHE A 29 -13.40 -12.81 6.09
CA PHE A 29 -12.17 -12.53 5.33
C PHE A 29 -11.09 -13.61 5.49
N GLY A 30 -11.45 -14.83 5.90
CA GLY A 30 -10.48 -15.92 6.11
C GLY A 30 -9.65 -16.26 4.86
N TRP A 31 -10.19 -16.01 3.66
CA TRP A 31 -9.48 -16.18 2.40
C TRP A 31 -8.29 -15.23 2.20
N LEU A 32 -8.18 -14.15 2.98
CA LEU A 32 -7.06 -13.20 2.97
C LEU A 32 -5.89 -13.61 3.88
N ARG A 33 -6.04 -14.64 4.72
CA ARG A 33 -4.97 -15.13 5.61
C ARG A 33 -3.88 -15.96 4.91
N PRO A 34 -4.18 -16.84 3.92
CA PRO A 34 -3.17 -17.63 3.25
C PRO A 34 -2.06 -16.76 2.67
N GLN A 35 -0.81 -17.13 2.93
CA GLN A 35 0.35 -16.35 2.48
C GLN A 35 0.34 -16.14 0.96
N ARG A 36 -0.15 -17.12 0.18
CA ARG A 36 -0.28 -17.01 -1.27
C ARG A 36 -1.19 -15.84 -1.69
N ASN A 37 -2.35 -15.72 -1.06
CA ASN A 37 -3.32 -14.67 -1.40
C ASN A 37 -2.81 -13.28 -0.96
N ARG A 38 -2.11 -13.21 0.18
CA ARG A 38 -1.44 -11.99 0.63
C ARG A 38 -0.34 -11.52 -0.33
N ARG A 39 0.48 -12.44 -0.85
CA ARG A 39 1.50 -12.11 -1.85
C ARG A 39 0.88 -11.64 -3.16
N VAL A 40 -0.23 -12.24 -3.59
CA VAL A 40 -0.99 -11.77 -4.77
C VAL A 40 -1.51 -10.36 -4.54
N LEU A 41 -2.04 -10.04 -3.35
CA LEU A 41 -2.49 -8.68 -3.02
C LEU A 41 -1.34 -7.67 -3.01
N VAL A 42 -0.18 -8.04 -2.48
CA VAL A 42 1.02 -7.20 -2.56
C VAL A 42 1.42 -6.96 -4.02
N GLY A 43 1.41 -8.00 -4.85
CA GLY A 43 1.67 -7.88 -6.29
C GLY A 43 0.67 -6.96 -6.99
N LEU A 44 -0.62 -7.12 -6.74
CA LEU A 44 -1.67 -6.25 -7.26
C LEU A 44 -1.51 -4.79 -6.81
N MET A 45 -1.09 -4.57 -5.56
CA MET A 45 -0.83 -3.23 -5.05
C MET A 45 0.36 -2.58 -5.75
N VAL A 46 1.46 -3.33 -5.94
CA VAL A 46 2.63 -2.83 -6.68
C VAL A 46 2.26 -2.48 -8.13
N VAL A 47 1.51 -3.34 -8.81
CA VAL A 47 1.01 -3.07 -10.17
C VAL A 47 0.10 -1.85 -10.19
N GLY A 48 -0.79 -1.71 -9.21
CA GLY A 48 -1.67 -0.55 -9.09
C GLY A 48 -0.91 0.76 -8.87
N LEU A 49 0.12 0.76 -8.02
CA LEU A 49 0.99 1.92 -7.80
C LEU A 49 1.75 2.31 -9.06
N ILE A 50 2.30 1.32 -9.78
CA ILE A 50 2.96 1.57 -11.08
C ILE A 50 1.95 2.17 -12.06
N ALA A 51 0.74 1.63 -12.17
CA ALA A 51 -0.31 2.15 -13.04
C ALA A 51 -0.71 3.59 -12.68
N VAL A 52 -0.83 3.92 -11.39
CA VAL A 52 -1.08 5.31 -10.95
C VAL A 52 0.09 6.20 -11.33
N SER A 53 1.34 5.78 -11.09
CA SER A 53 2.53 6.56 -11.47
C SER A 53 2.63 6.78 -12.99
N MET A 54 2.18 5.82 -13.80
CA MET A 54 2.12 5.96 -15.26
C MET A 54 1.10 7.02 -15.72
N GLY A 55 0.10 7.33 -14.91
CA GLY A 55 -0.84 8.43 -15.17
C GLY A 55 -0.13 9.79 -15.35
N SER A 56 1.08 9.92 -14.81
CA SER A 56 1.92 11.10 -14.97
C SER A 56 2.38 11.35 -16.41
N TYR A 57 2.40 10.30 -17.26
CA TYR A 57 2.74 10.37 -18.69
C TYR A 57 1.51 10.56 -19.59
N TRP A 58 0.34 10.84 -19.02
CA TRP A 58 -0.87 11.09 -19.79
C TRP A 58 -0.75 12.21 -20.84
N PRO A 59 -0.07 13.34 -20.58
CA PRO A 59 0.11 14.40 -21.58
C PRO A 59 0.79 13.88 -22.86
N THR A 60 1.83 13.06 -22.72
CA THR A 60 2.53 12.41 -23.85
C THR A 60 1.66 11.39 -24.57
N LEU A 61 0.82 10.65 -23.84
CA LEU A 61 -0.12 9.70 -24.47
C LEU A 61 -1.20 10.45 -25.28
N LYS A 62 -1.71 11.57 -24.76
CA LYS A 62 -2.69 12.41 -25.45
C LYS A 62 -2.15 12.93 -26.79
N THR A 63 -0.91 13.42 -26.82
CA THR A 63 -0.29 13.96 -28.04
C THR A 63 -0.05 12.87 -29.09
N ASN A 64 0.43 11.70 -28.68
CA ASN A 64 0.67 10.57 -29.59
C ASN A 64 -0.62 9.95 -30.17
N MET A 65 -1.72 9.96 -29.42
CA MET A 65 -2.98 9.34 -29.85
C MET A 65 -3.91 10.28 -30.61
N ASN A 66 -3.54 11.55 -30.80
CA ASN A 66 -4.28 12.57 -31.56
C ASN A 66 -5.79 12.63 -31.21
N LEU A 67 -6.11 12.53 -29.91
CA LEU A 67 -7.49 12.47 -29.41
C LEU A 67 -8.12 13.86 -29.37
N SER A 68 -9.42 13.95 -29.66
CA SER A 68 -10.19 15.19 -29.50
C SER A 68 -10.21 15.64 -28.02
N ASP A 69 -10.21 16.95 -27.78
CA ASP A 69 -10.09 17.51 -26.43
C ASP A 69 -11.19 17.01 -25.49
N GLY A 70 -12.45 16.97 -25.95
CA GLY A 70 -13.58 16.51 -25.13
C GLY A 70 -13.50 15.03 -24.74
N THR A 71 -13.15 14.13 -25.67
CA THR A 71 -13.07 12.69 -25.41
C THR A 71 -11.84 12.35 -24.54
N SER A 72 -10.73 13.06 -24.73
CA SER A 72 -9.51 12.85 -23.94
C SER A 72 -9.70 13.11 -22.44
N VAL A 73 -10.47 14.16 -22.09
CA VAL A 73 -10.75 14.52 -20.68
C VAL A 73 -11.65 13.47 -20.01
N VAL A 74 -12.64 12.95 -20.74
CA VAL A 74 -13.54 11.92 -20.21
C VAL A 74 -12.80 10.61 -19.96
N ILE A 75 -12.00 10.14 -20.93
CA ILE A 75 -11.21 8.90 -20.77
C ILE A 75 -10.22 9.04 -19.61
N TYR A 76 -9.53 10.17 -19.53
CA TYR A 76 -8.56 10.42 -18.47
C TYR A 76 -9.20 10.42 -17.08
N SER A 77 -10.28 11.17 -16.90
CA SER A 77 -10.94 11.29 -15.59
C SER A 77 -11.50 9.94 -15.13
N VAL A 78 -12.14 9.19 -16.03
CA VAL A 78 -12.64 7.83 -15.71
C VAL A 78 -11.50 6.88 -15.37
N ALA A 79 -10.42 6.87 -16.16
CA ALA A 79 -9.27 6.01 -15.91
C ALA A 79 -8.53 6.37 -14.60
N ALA A 80 -8.32 7.66 -14.34
CA ALA A 80 -7.67 8.15 -13.13
C ALA A 80 -8.48 7.80 -11.88
N ILE A 81 -9.80 8.05 -11.90
CA ILE A 81 -10.71 7.67 -10.81
C ILE A 81 -10.64 6.16 -10.58
N PHE A 82 -10.78 5.36 -11.64
CA PHE A 82 -10.74 3.91 -11.52
C PHE A 82 -9.40 3.40 -10.93
N ALA A 83 -8.27 3.93 -11.40
CA ALA A 83 -6.95 3.55 -10.89
C ALA A 83 -6.77 3.90 -9.41
N ILE A 84 -7.16 5.11 -9.00
CA ILE A 84 -7.10 5.54 -7.59
C ILE A 84 -8.01 4.66 -6.71
N PHE A 85 -9.24 4.38 -7.16
CA PHE A 85 -10.16 3.51 -6.43
C PHE A 85 -9.64 2.08 -6.33
N ALA A 86 -9.02 1.54 -7.38
CA ALA A 86 -8.43 0.21 -7.36
C ALA A 86 -7.28 0.11 -6.34
N VAL A 87 -6.40 1.11 -6.31
CA VAL A 87 -5.29 1.20 -5.35
C VAL A 87 -5.81 1.36 -3.91
N LEU A 88 -6.83 2.19 -3.72
CA LEU A 88 -7.46 2.37 -2.40
C LEU A 88 -8.13 1.09 -1.91
N MET A 89 -8.86 0.38 -2.77
CA MET A 89 -9.45 -0.92 -2.45
C MET A 89 -8.37 -1.96 -2.13
N GLY A 90 -7.29 -2.02 -2.90
CA GLY A 90 -6.15 -2.88 -2.63
C GLY A 90 -5.52 -2.60 -1.27
N TYR A 91 -5.32 -1.33 -0.94
CA TYR A 91 -4.81 -0.88 0.36
C TYR A 91 -5.73 -1.31 1.51
N LEU A 92 -7.05 -1.12 1.39
CA LEU A 92 -8.01 -1.52 2.44
C LEU A 92 -8.02 -3.04 2.66
N LEU A 93 -8.02 -3.83 1.60
CA LEU A 93 -7.95 -5.30 1.70
C LEU A 93 -6.66 -5.75 2.38
N LEU A 94 -5.55 -5.11 2.03
CA LEU A 94 -4.25 -5.40 2.59
C LEU A 94 -4.18 -5.01 4.09
N ARG A 95 -4.79 -3.87 4.49
CA ARG A 95 -4.95 -3.49 5.90
C ARG A 95 -5.79 -4.51 6.67
N ILE A 96 -6.92 -4.94 6.14
CA ILE A 96 -7.77 -5.97 6.78
C ILE A 96 -6.97 -7.25 7.02
N SER A 97 -6.15 -7.66 6.04
CA SER A 97 -5.34 -8.87 6.11
C SER A 97 -4.28 -8.86 7.23
N VAL A 98 -3.69 -7.69 7.53
CA VAL A 98 -2.61 -7.59 8.53
C VAL A 98 -3.03 -7.00 9.87
N ARG A 99 -4.26 -6.46 9.97
CA ARG A 99 -4.75 -5.73 11.16
C ARG A 99 -4.67 -6.55 12.45
N GLY A 100 -4.79 -7.87 12.37
CA GLY A 100 -4.69 -8.77 13.52
C GLY A 100 -3.32 -8.77 14.21
N ILE A 101 -2.24 -8.45 13.50
CA ILE A 101 -0.87 -8.34 14.06
C ILE A 101 -0.41 -6.88 14.09
N ALA A 102 -0.73 -6.10 13.06
CA ALA A 102 -0.25 -4.73 12.91
C ALA A 102 -0.83 -3.76 13.96
N ASP A 103 -2.13 -3.88 14.27
CA ASP A 103 -2.84 -2.97 15.17
C ASP A 103 -3.15 -3.62 16.54
N ALA A 104 -2.62 -4.83 16.80
CA ALA A 104 -2.85 -5.52 18.06
C ALA A 104 -1.87 -5.02 19.15
N PRO A 105 -2.35 -4.85 20.40
CA PRO A 105 -1.51 -4.43 21.51
C PRO A 105 -0.55 -5.55 21.91
N ASP A 106 0.64 -5.18 22.37
CA ASP A 106 1.73 -6.12 22.66
C ASP A 106 1.38 -7.15 23.73
N GLU A 107 0.50 -6.82 24.67
CA GLU A 107 0.01 -7.74 25.71
C GLU A 107 -0.75 -8.95 25.13
N LEU A 108 -1.30 -8.83 23.92
CA LEU A 108 -2.11 -9.86 23.26
C LEU A 108 -1.34 -10.63 22.18
N LEU A 109 -0.11 -10.19 21.89
CA LEU A 109 0.75 -10.77 20.87
C LEU A 109 1.81 -11.65 21.50
N ASP A 110 2.14 -12.75 20.82
CA ASP A 110 3.29 -13.56 21.20
C ASP A 110 4.60 -12.82 20.91
N GLU A 111 5.67 -13.12 21.65
CA GLU A 111 6.98 -12.50 21.45
C GLU A 111 7.49 -12.62 20.00
N ARG A 112 7.17 -13.74 19.34
CA ARG A 112 7.48 -13.96 17.92
C ARG A 112 6.75 -12.93 17.04
N GLN A 113 5.46 -12.70 17.27
CA GLN A 113 4.64 -11.78 16.48
C GLN A 113 5.11 -10.33 16.64
N ILE A 114 5.47 -9.93 17.87
CA ILE A 114 6.05 -8.61 18.17
C ILE A 114 7.35 -8.41 17.39
N LYS A 115 8.31 -9.35 17.52
CA LYS A 115 9.60 -9.28 16.80
C LYS A 115 9.41 -9.18 15.29
N ILE A 116 8.44 -9.92 14.72
CA ILE A 116 8.17 -9.89 13.29
C ILE A 116 7.55 -8.56 12.87
N ARG A 117 6.58 -8.03 13.62
CA ARG A 117 5.98 -6.72 13.33
C ARG A 117 7.05 -5.63 13.29
N ASP A 118 7.85 -5.53 14.34
CA ASP A 118 8.83 -4.46 14.49
C ASP A 118 9.93 -4.53 13.44
N THR A 119 10.43 -5.73 13.15
CA THR A 119 11.42 -5.92 12.08
C THR A 119 10.82 -5.70 10.68
N SER A 120 9.52 -5.95 10.49
CA SER A 120 8.83 -5.64 9.22
C SER A 120 8.70 -4.14 9.02
N PHE A 121 8.31 -3.41 10.06
CA PHE A 121 8.24 -1.95 10.03
C PHE A 121 9.61 -1.33 9.79
N ARG A 122 10.66 -1.84 10.44
CA ARG A 122 12.03 -1.40 10.20
C ARG A 122 12.45 -1.56 8.74
N TYR A 123 12.18 -2.72 8.12
CA TYR A 123 12.47 -2.90 6.70
C TYR A 123 11.61 -2.03 5.78
N ALA A 124 10.38 -1.72 6.16
CA ALA A 124 9.56 -0.76 5.43
C ALA A 124 10.19 0.62 5.39
N TYR A 125 10.61 1.15 6.53
CA TYR A 125 11.26 2.45 6.59
C TYR A 125 12.62 2.47 5.89
N TYR A 126 13.41 1.39 5.96
CA TYR A 126 14.63 1.28 5.17
C TYR A 126 14.36 1.24 3.67
N GLY A 127 13.40 0.43 3.21
CA GLY A 127 13.01 0.37 1.80
C GLY A 127 12.53 1.73 1.29
N LEU A 128 11.74 2.44 2.08
CA LEU A 128 11.27 3.79 1.76
C LEU A 128 12.43 4.79 1.70
N GLY A 129 13.36 4.73 2.65
CA GLY A 129 14.55 5.57 2.66
C GLY A 129 15.43 5.35 1.42
N TYR A 130 15.69 4.09 1.05
CA TYR A 130 16.43 3.77 -0.17
C TYR A 130 15.71 4.23 -1.43
N LEU A 131 14.39 4.11 -1.48
CA LEU A 131 13.59 4.54 -2.63
C LEU A 131 13.61 6.06 -2.77
N VAL A 132 13.44 6.81 -1.68
CA VAL A 132 13.55 8.28 -1.68
C VAL A 132 14.96 8.70 -2.11
N LEU A 133 15.99 8.06 -1.59
CA LEU A 133 17.37 8.33 -1.97
C LEU A 133 17.61 8.06 -3.46
N ALA A 134 17.09 6.96 -3.99
CA ALA A 134 17.17 6.64 -5.41
C ALA A 134 16.45 7.70 -6.26
N LEU A 135 15.26 8.15 -5.86
CA LEU A 135 14.52 9.23 -6.54
C LEU A 135 15.28 10.56 -6.50
N LEU A 136 15.91 10.90 -5.38
CA LEU A 136 16.73 12.10 -5.26
C LEU A 136 17.97 12.03 -6.16
N LEU A 137 18.67 10.90 -6.18
CA LEU A 137 19.80 10.69 -7.09
C LEU A 137 19.37 10.80 -8.55
N LEU A 138 18.24 10.20 -8.90
CA LEU A 138 17.64 10.27 -10.23
C LEU A 138 17.31 11.71 -10.63
N MET A 139 16.79 12.53 -9.69
CA MET A 139 16.48 13.93 -9.94
C MET A 139 17.74 14.79 -10.15
N ASN A 140 18.86 14.45 -9.48
CA ASN A 140 20.11 15.21 -9.61
C ASN A 140 20.94 14.77 -10.83
N ILE A 141 21.04 13.48 -11.11
CA ILE A 141 21.90 12.90 -12.17
C ILE A 141 21.12 12.73 -13.48
N GLY A 142 19.81 12.50 -13.41
CA GLY A 142 18.97 12.25 -14.58
C GLY A 142 18.95 13.34 -15.66
N PRO A 143 19.01 14.64 -15.32
CA PRO A 143 19.15 15.70 -16.31
C PRO A 143 20.47 15.62 -17.09
N GLU A 144 21.59 15.27 -16.43
CA GLU A 144 22.90 15.12 -17.09
C GLU A 144 22.94 13.92 -18.04
N LEU A 145 22.10 12.91 -17.79
CA LEU A 145 21.97 11.70 -18.61
C LEU A 145 20.85 11.79 -19.66
N GLU A 146 20.21 12.96 -19.80
CA GLU A 146 19.05 13.19 -20.69
C GLU A 146 17.90 12.17 -20.50
N LEU A 147 17.78 11.58 -19.30
CA LEU A 147 16.78 10.53 -19.01
C LEU A 147 15.35 11.08 -18.96
N PHE A 148 15.19 12.40 -18.83
CA PHE A 148 13.90 13.08 -18.74
C PHE A 148 13.82 14.15 -19.83
N GLN A 149 13.04 13.88 -20.88
CA GLN A 149 12.77 14.86 -21.93
C GLN A 149 11.85 15.97 -21.42
N PRO A 150 11.96 17.21 -21.95
CA PRO A 150 11.22 18.38 -21.45
C PRO A 150 9.71 18.31 -21.67
N GLU A 151 9.21 17.35 -22.45
CA GLU A 151 7.79 17.15 -22.67
C GLU A 151 7.25 15.92 -21.93
N GLY A 152 6.32 16.16 -21.00
CA GLY A 152 5.22 15.22 -20.78
C GLY A 152 5.11 14.51 -19.44
N ASN A 153 5.84 14.91 -18.40
CA ASN A 153 5.61 14.41 -17.05
C ASN A 153 5.25 15.55 -16.07
N ASP A 154 4.00 15.59 -15.64
CA ASP A 154 3.49 16.56 -14.65
C ASP A 154 3.93 16.21 -13.20
N GLY A 155 4.46 15.01 -12.97
CA GLY A 155 4.95 14.52 -11.67
C GLY A 155 3.86 14.32 -10.60
N SER A 156 2.69 14.91 -10.76
CA SER A 156 1.58 14.93 -9.80
C SER A 156 1.12 13.53 -9.39
N TYR A 157 0.96 12.61 -10.36
CA TYR A 157 0.54 11.22 -10.09
C TYR A 157 1.65 10.36 -9.48
N LEU A 158 2.92 10.70 -9.75
CA LEU A 158 4.06 10.05 -9.10
C LEU A 158 4.05 10.37 -7.61
N ILE A 159 3.77 11.63 -7.24
CA ILE A 159 3.63 12.05 -5.84
C ILE A 159 2.45 11.31 -5.17
N ILE A 160 1.30 11.24 -5.83
CA ILE A 160 0.12 10.51 -5.30
C ILE A 160 0.46 9.03 -5.07
N SER A 161 1.09 8.37 -6.05
CA SER A 161 1.55 6.99 -5.91
C SER A 161 2.53 6.83 -4.74
N MET A 162 3.45 7.79 -4.58
CA MET A 162 4.41 7.76 -3.47
C MET A 162 3.72 7.87 -2.11
N MET A 163 2.70 8.73 -1.97
CA MET A 163 1.91 8.81 -0.73
C MET A 163 1.21 7.49 -0.41
N PHE A 164 0.60 6.83 -1.41
CA PHE A 164 0.01 5.51 -1.22
C PHE A 164 1.05 4.45 -0.87
N LEU A 165 2.23 4.49 -1.49
CA LEU A 165 3.33 3.59 -1.16
C LEU A 165 3.77 3.77 0.29
N CYS A 166 3.96 5.00 0.75
CA CYS A 166 4.31 5.30 2.15
C CYS A 166 3.31 4.69 3.14
N ALA A 167 2.01 4.78 2.86
CA ALA A 167 0.97 4.22 3.71
C ALA A 167 0.90 2.69 3.64
N ALA A 168 1.09 2.10 2.45
CA ALA A 168 0.89 0.67 2.22
C ALA A 168 2.13 -0.18 2.56
N LEU A 169 3.34 0.36 2.45
CA LEU A 169 4.60 -0.37 2.51
C LEU A 169 4.80 -1.20 3.80
N PRO A 170 4.51 -0.69 5.02
CA PRO A 170 4.65 -1.50 6.25
C PRO A 170 3.73 -2.71 6.23
N SER A 171 2.51 -2.53 5.73
CA SER A 171 1.52 -3.59 5.65
C SER A 171 1.88 -4.59 4.54
N MET A 172 2.43 -4.12 3.41
CA MET A 172 2.90 -4.97 2.31
C MET A 172 4.02 -5.91 2.74
N ILE A 173 5.01 -5.39 3.47
CA ILE A 173 6.16 -6.18 3.93
C ILE A 173 5.72 -7.21 4.98
N LEU A 174 4.83 -6.82 5.89
CA LEU A 174 4.26 -7.73 6.88
C LEU A 174 3.44 -8.85 6.21
N ALA A 175 2.59 -8.49 5.24
CA ALA A 175 1.80 -9.44 4.45
C ALA A 175 2.66 -10.41 3.63
N TRP A 176 3.80 -9.94 3.12
CA TRP A 176 4.73 -10.74 2.33
C TRP A 176 5.51 -11.75 3.17
N ARG A 177 5.95 -11.33 4.37
CA ARG A 177 6.93 -12.06 5.17
C ARG A 177 6.31 -13.08 6.12
N GLU A 178 5.12 -12.81 6.67
CA GLU A 178 4.50 -13.72 7.64
C GLU A 178 3.88 -14.94 6.96
N ARG A 179 4.20 -16.14 7.44
CA ARG A 179 3.67 -17.40 6.92
C ARG A 179 2.30 -17.71 7.54
N ASP A 180 2.13 -17.45 8.83
CA ASP A 180 0.93 -17.82 9.59
C ASP A 180 0.48 -16.65 10.48
N ILE A 181 -0.73 -16.12 10.20
CA ILE A 181 -1.46 -15.13 11.01
C ILE A 181 -2.74 -15.77 11.50
#